data_AF-A0A1J1IY79-F1
#
_entry.id   AF-A0A1J1IY79-F1
#
_cell.length_a   1.000
_cell.length_b   1.000
_cell.length_c   1.000
_cell.angle_alpha   90.00
_cell.angle_beta   90.00
_cell.angle_gamma   90.00
#
_symmetry.space_group_name_H-M   'P 1'
#
loop_
_entity.id
_entity.type
_entity.pdbx_description
1 polymer ?
#
loop_
_entity_poly.entity_id
_entity_poly.type
_entity_poly.pdbx_seq_one_letter_code
_entity_poly.pdbx_strand_id
1 'polypeptide(L)'
;MKVFMFLLFVVIIQISGFSIPTIHDTKETGCVNGRCGDYCVFDDAKVFPGEELNQIGLCRKLYCHTDFTILMSVCSEFDMYDEYDWSEQDNSKPFPKCCGTKGAKKPGNYSDFE
;
A
#
# COMPACT_ATOMS: atom_id res chain seq x y z
N MET A 1 2.35 -43.26 -1.54
CA MET A 1 3.37 -42.32 -1.02
C MET A 1 3.85 -41.26 -2.03
N LYS A 2 3.26 -41.14 -3.23
CA LYS A 2 3.60 -40.07 -4.20
C LYS A 2 2.60 -38.90 -4.23
N VAL A 3 1.34 -39.15 -3.88
CA VAL A 3 0.25 -38.15 -3.91
C VAL A 3 0.34 -37.13 -2.77
N PHE A 4 0.83 -37.54 -1.60
CA PHE A 4 0.97 -36.64 -0.44
C PHE A 4 2.04 -35.56 -0.64
N MET A 5 3.03 -35.80 -1.49
CA MET A 5 4.10 -34.84 -1.72
C MET A 5 3.63 -33.67 -2.59
N PHE A 6 2.72 -33.90 -3.54
CA PHE A 6 2.15 -32.84 -4.40
C PHE A 6 1.22 -31.89 -3.63
N LEU A 7 0.48 -32.38 -2.63
CA LEU A 7 -0.41 -31.55 -1.82
C LEU A 7 0.35 -30.50 -0.98
N LEU A 8 1.55 -30.82 -0.51
CA LEU A 8 2.39 -29.87 0.24
C LEU A 8 2.89 -28.70 -0.64
N PHE A 9 3.18 -28.95 -1.92
CA PHE A 9 3.61 -27.88 -2.84
C PHE A 9 2.49 -26.88 -3.15
N VAL A 10 1.23 -27.31 -3.20
CA VAL A 10 0.09 -26.41 -3.46
C VAL A 10 -0.16 -25.46 -2.28
N VAL A 11 0.08 -25.90 -1.05
CA VAL A 11 -0.07 -25.06 0.15
C VAL A 11 1.03 -23.99 0.24
N ILE A 12 2.27 -24.32 -0.16
CA ILE A 12 3.41 -23.38 -0.10
C ILE A 12 3.26 -22.23 -1.12
N ILE A 13 2.62 -22.46 -2.27
CA ILE A 13 2.40 -21.42 -3.30
C ILE A 13 1.36 -20.37 -2.84
N GLN A 14 0.50 -20.66 -1.86
CA GLN A 14 -0.52 -19.73 -1.37
C GLN A 14 0.01 -18.70 -0.35
N ILE A 15 1.24 -18.85 0.15
CA ILE A 15 1.76 -18.05 1.28
C ILE A 15 2.65 -16.88 0.83
N SER A 16 2.99 -16.80 -0.45
CA SER A 16 3.86 -15.78 -1.01
C SER A 16 3.10 -14.97 -2.06
N GLY A 17 2.58 -13.79 -1.72
CA GLY A 17 2.08 -12.94 -2.80
C GLY A 17 1.28 -11.70 -2.48
N PHE A 18 1.43 -11.06 -1.32
CA PHE A 18 1.15 -9.63 -1.20
C PHE A 18 1.78 -9.08 0.09
N SER A 19 3.02 -8.59 0.00
CA SER A 19 3.61 -7.83 1.12
C SER A 19 3.00 -6.44 1.08
N ILE A 20 1.88 -6.24 1.79
CA ILE A 20 1.36 -4.88 2.06
C ILE A 20 2.47 -4.14 2.80
N PRO A 21 2.92 -2.97 2.31
CA PRO A 21 3.94 -2.22 3.02
C PRO A 21 3.45 -1.88 4.42
N THR A 22 4.23 -2.29 5.41
CA THR A 22 3.98 -2.08 6.83
C THR A 22 5.02 -1.15 7.43
N ILE A 23 4.58 -0.22 8.28
CA ILE A 23 5.46 0.74 8.93
C ILE A 23 5.26 0.58 10.43
N HIS A 24 6.36 0.29 11.13
CA HIS A 24 6.38 0.08 12.58
C HIS A 24 6.81 1.36 13.30
N ASP A 25 6.70 1.35 14.64
CA ASP A 25 7.13 2.44 15.51
C ASP A 25 6.49 3.81 15.18
N THR A 26 5.24 3.80 14.72
CA THR A 26 4.52 5.03 14.31
C THR A 26 3.74 5.70 15.44
N LYS A 27 3.84 5.19 16.67
CA LYS A 27 3.04 5.64 17.80
C LYS A 27 3.42 7.04 18.26
N GLU A 28 2.43 7.92 18.38
CA GLU A 28 2.50 9.17 19.14
C GLU A 28 1.29 9.34 20.05
N THR A 29 1.36 10.29 20.98
CA THR A 29 0.28 10.65 21.90
C THR A 29 -0.03 12.14 21.77
N GLY A 30 -1.31 12.50 21.65
CA GLY A 30 -1.72 13.90 21.53
C GLY A 30 -3.21 14.06 21.29
N CYS A 31 -3.60 15.24 20.79
CA CYS A 31 -4.99 15.53 20.45
C CYS A 31 -5.13 15.93 18.97
N VAL A 32 -6.09 15.33 18.27
CA VAL A 32 -6.43 15.59 16.87
C VAL A 32 -7.91 15.93 16.81
N ASN A 33 -8.26 17.13 16.34
CA ASN A 33 -9.64 17.61 16.23
C ASN A 33 -10.48 17.40 17.52
N GLY A 34 -9.86 17.61 18.69
CA GLY A 34 -10.53 17.47 19.99
C GLY A 34 -10.58 16.05 20.56
N ARG A 35 -10.17 15.03 19.80
CA ARG A 35 -9.98 13.67 20.31
C ARG A 35 -8.55 13.48 20.77
N CYS A 36 -8.35 13.12 22.05
CA CYS A 36 -7.03 12.88 22.61
C CYS A 36 -6.78 11.39 22.83
N GLY A 37 -5.53 10.96 22.65
CA GLY A 37 -5.10 9.59 22.87
C GLY A 37 -3.86 9.24 22.07
N ASP A 38 -3.58 7.95 22.00
CA ASP A 38 -2.50 7.40 21.18
C ASP A 38 -2.97 7.23 19.72
N TYR A 39 -2.12 7.56 18.75
CA TYR A 39 -2.39 7.44 17.33
C TYR A 39 -1.12 7.08 16.54
N CYS A 40 -1.29 6.63 15.31
CA CYS A 40 -0.18 6.43 14.37
C CYS A 40 0.13 7.74 13.62
N VAL A 41 1.41 8.00 13.34
CA VAL A 41 1.91 9.13 12.53
C VAL A 41 2.75 8.66 11.35
N PHE A 42 2.41 9.14 10.16
CA PHE A 42 3.21 8.91 8.95
C PHE A 42 2.91 9.98 7.89
N ASP A 43 3.94 10.60 7.32
CA ASP A 43 3.81 11.68 6.32
C ASP A 43 2.75 12.72 6.71
N ASP A 44 2.88 13.28 7.93
CA ASP A 44 1.98 14.25 8.57
C ASP A 44 0.53 13.79 8.82
N ALA A 45 0.15 12.58 8.39
CA ALA A 45 -1.13 11.98 8.72
C ALA A 45 -1.14 11.49 10.17
N LYS A 46 -2.26 11.71 10.85
CA LYS A 46 -2.53 11.21 12.20
C LYS A 46 -3.77 10.34 12.15
N VAL A 47 -3.63 9.06 12.50
CA VAL A 47 -4.71 8.05 12.36
C VAL A 47 -4.85 7.30 13.67
N PHE A 48 -6.05 7.28 14.26
CA PHE A 48 -6.25 6.53 15.51
C PHE A 48 -6.28 5.01 15.25
N PRO A 49 -5.96 4.20 16.27
CA PRO A 49 -6.03 2.75 16.15
C PRO A 49 -7.41 2.26 15.68
N GLY A 50 -7.40 1.36 14.70
CA GLY A 50 -8.58 0.82 14.04
C GLY A 50 -9.18 1.70 12.94
N GLU A 51 -8.61 2.88 12.67
CA GLU A 51 -9.10 3.80 11.65
C GLU A 51 -8.32 3.70 10.34
N GLU A 52 -8.99 4.10 9.26
CA GLU A 52 -8.42 4.25 7.93
C GLU A 52 -8.43 5.72 7.50
N LEU A 53 -7.39 6.15 6.79
CA LEU A 53 -7.30 7.46 6.19
C LEU A 53 -6.91 7.37 4.71
N ASN A 54 -7.75 7.91 3.84
CA ASN A 54 -7.40 8.13 2.45
C ASN A 54 -6.58 9.42 2.31
N GLN A 55 -5.37 9.31 1.78
CA GLN A 55 -4.54 10.47 1.46
C GLN A 55 -4.79 10.88 0.01
N ILE A 56 -5.82 11.72 -0.17
CA ILE A 56 -6.14 12.35 -1.46
C ILE A 56 -4.90 13.11 -1.96
N GLY A 57 -4.58 13.00 -3.25
CA GLY A 57 -3.36 13.51 -3.86
C GLY A 57 -2.20 12.51 -3.91
N LEU A 58 -2.17 11.53 -2.98
CA LEU A 58 -1.12 10.49 -2.93
C LEU A 58 -1.62 9.10 -3.37
N CYS A 59 -2.92 8.99 -3.68
CA CYS A 59 -3.58 7.77 -4.10
C CYS A 59 -3.23 6.52 -3.25
N ARG A 60 -3.24 6.71 -1.94
CA ARG A 60 -2.96 5.65 -0.96
C ARG A 60 -3.89 5.76 0.23
N LYS A 61 -4.05 4.65 0.94
CA LYS A 61 -4.85 4.54 2.15
C LYS A 61 -4.00 3.99 3.28
N LEU A 62 -4.01 4.68 4.41
CA LEU A 62 -3.37 4.23 5.64
C LEU A 62 -4.40 3.55 6.53
N TYR A 63 -4.00 2.49 7.21
CA TYR A 63 -4.76 1.88 8.31
C TYR A 63 -3.86 1.77 9.52
N CYS A 64 -4.25 2.33 10.66
CA CYS A 64 -3.50 2.22 11.90
C CYS A 64 -3.99 1.00 12.68
N HIS A 65 -3.17 -0.04 12.78
CA HIS A 65 -3.49 -1.23 13.56
C HIS A 65 -3.37 -0.94 15.07
N THR A 66 -3.93 -1.81 15.92
CA THR A 66 -3.98 -1.60 17.39
C THR A 66 -2.63 -1.64 18.08
N ASP A 67 -1.63 -2.22 17.44
CA ASP A 67 -0.22 -2.25 17.87
C ASP A 67 0.57 -1.02 17.37
N PHE A 68 -0.11 -0.04 16.76
CA PHE A 68 0.48 1.15 16.15
C PHE A 68 1.40 0.85 14.96
N THR A 69 1.15 -0.26 14.28
CA THR A 69 1.68 -0.52 12.93
C THR A 69 0.75 0.11 11.89
N ILE A 70 1.29 0.86 10.92
CA ILE A 70 0.52 1.34 9.76
C ILE A 70 0.59 0.30 8.65
N LEU A 71 -0.58 -0.09 8.13
CA LEU A 71 -0.71 -0.78 6.85
C LEU A 71 -1.01 0.24 5.76
N MET A 72 -0.18 0.28 4.73
CA MET A 72 -0.36 1.19 3.61
C MET A 72 -0.88 0.43 2.38
N SER A 73 -2.08 0.77 1.94
CA SER A 73 -2.66 0.30 0.69
C SER A 73 -2.36 1.30 -0.43
N VAL A 74 -1.83 0.79 -1.53
CA VAL A 74 -1.46 1.54 -2.73
C VAL A 74 -1.99 0.82 -3.97
N CYS A 75 -2.03 1.51 -5.11
CA CYS A 75 -2.47 0.88 -6.36
C CYS A 75 -1.61 -0.34 -6.69
N SER A 76 -2.23 -1.33 -7.33
CA SER A 76 -1.62 -2.63 -7.63
C SER A 76 -0.28 -2.44 -8.33
N GLU A 77 0.79 -2.94 -7.70
CA GLU A 77 2.18 -2.72 -8.08
C GLU A 77 2.54 -1.24 -8.00
N PHE A 78 3.27 -0.86 -6.94
CA PHE A 78 4.13 0.32 -6.99
C PHE A 78 4.95 0.19 -8.27
N ASP A 79 4.50 0.85 -9.34
CA ASP A 79 5.31 1.06 -10.52
C ASP A 79 6.33 2.14 -10.17
N MET A 80 7.16 1.82 -9.19
CA MET A 80 8.19 2.70 -8.64
C MET A 80 9.16 3.13 -9.73
N TYR A 81 9.27 2.34 -10.78
CA TYR A 81 10.14 2.55 -11.93
C TYR A 81 9.42 3.18 -13.13
N ASP A 82 8.14 3.54 -12.99
CA ASP A 82 7.33 4.13 -14.06
C ASP A 82 7.38 3.31 -15.38
N GLU A 83 7.43 1.98 -15.24
CA GLU A 83 7.55 0.99 -16.30
C GLU A 83 6.29 0.82 -17.15
N TYR A 84 5.11 1.24 -16.68
CA TYR A 84 3.83 0.99 -17.33
C TYR A 84 3.07 2.28 -17.59
N ASP A 85 2.32 2.31 -18.69
CA ASP A 85 1.36 3.38 -18.94
C ASP A 85 0.15 3.21 -18.03
N TRP A 86 -0.17 4.22 -17.23
CA TRP A 86 -1.36 4.25 -16.40
C TRP A 86 -2.41 5.16 -17.03
N SER A 87 -3.58 4.59 -17.34
CA SER A 87 -4.72 5.36 -17.87
C SER A 87 -5.72 5.65 -16.76
N GLU A 88 -6.40 6.80 -16.85
CA GLU A 88 -7.51 7.17 -15.95
C GLU A 88 -7.11 7.33 -14.47
N GLN A 89 -5.83 7.48 -14.16
CA GLN A 89 -5.38 7.80 -12.81
C GLN A 89 -5.93 9.19 -12.42
N ASP A 90 -6.56 9.26 -11.25
CA ASP A 90 -7.20 10.49 -10.78
C ASP A 90 -6.91 10.67 -9.29
N ASN A 91 -5.81 11.37 -8.99
CA ASN A 91 -5.37 11.62 -7.63
C ASN A 91 -6.31 12.52 -6.82
N SER A 92 -7.36 13.10 -7.43
CA SER A 92 -8.41 13.83 -6.71
C SER A 92 -9.42 12.90 -6.01
N LYS A 93 -9.42 11.61 -6.37
CA LYS A 93 -10.30 10.59 -5.79
C LYS A 93 -9.61 9.85 -4.63
N PRO A 94 -10.37 9.20 -3.72
CA PRO A 94 -9.80 8.32 -2.71
C PRO A 94 -9.37 6.98 -3.32
N PHE A 95 -8.45 6.28 -2.66
CA PHE A 95 -8.12 4.89 -2.98
C PHE A 95 -9.34 3.98 -2.76
N PRO A 96 -9.59 2.97 -3.61
CA PRO A 96 -8.84 2.59 -4.81
C PRO A 96 -9.31 3.31 -6.08
N LYS A 97 -10.26 4.26 -6.00
CA LYS A 97 -10.82 4.91 -7.20
C LYS A 97 -9.86 5.86 -7.90
N CYS A 98 -8.84 6.33 -7.20
CA CYS A 98 -7.76 7.08 -7.81
C CYS A 98 -6.80 6.20 -8.61
N CYS A 99 -6.84 4.87 -8.41
CA CYS A 99 -6.04 3.95 -9.18
C CYS A 99 -6.54 3.94 -10.62
N GLY A 100 -5.63 4.26 -11.54
CA GLY A 100 -5.86 4.07 -12.95
C GLY A 100 -5.85 2.59 -13.33
N THR A 101 -6.08 2.33 -14.61
CA THR A 101 -5.93 0.99 -15.20
C THR A 101 -4.51 0.84 -15.74
N LYS A 102 -3.82 -0.21 -15.29
CA LYS A 102 -2.50 -0.60 -15.79
C LYS A 102 -2.59 -0.93 -17.27
N GLY A 103 -1.86 -0.17 -18.08
CA GLY A 103 -1.74 -0.32 -19.52
C GLY A 103 -0.53 -1.16 -19.91
N ALA A 104 -0.04 -0.92 -21.13
CA ALA A 104 1.14 -1.60 -21.65
C ALA A 104 2.41 -1.19 -20.88
N LYS A 105 3.40 -2.08 -20.86
CA LYS A 105 4.76 -1.72 -20.43
C LYS A 105 5.31 -0.68 -21.41
N LYS A 106 5.82 0.44 -20.91
CA LYS A 106 6.49 1.46 -21.71
C LYS A 106 7.67 0.82 -22.44
N PRO A 107 7.93 1.20 -23.71
CA PRO A 107 9.16 0.78 -24.38
C PRO A 107 10.34 1.33 -23.59
N GLY A 108 11.17 0.44 -23.03
CA GLY A 108 12.33 0.86 -22.25
C GLY A 108 13.31 1.63 -23.14
N ASN A 109 13.47 2.93 -22.90
CA ASN A 109 14.49 3.71 -23.56
C ASN A 109 15.83 3.41 -22.86
N TYR A 110 16.59 2.47 -23.42
CA TYR A 110 17.97 2.21 -23.05
C TYR A 110 18.87 3.34 -23.63
N SER A 111 18.63 4.58 -23.24
CA SER A 111 19.33 5.75 -23.80
C SER A 111 19.90 6.72 -22.76
N ASP A 112 19.66 6.48 -21.46
CA ASP A 112 19.98 7.48 -20.43
C ASP A 112 21.16 7.05 -19.51
N PHE A 113 21.95 6.06 -19.95
CA PHE A 113 23.27 5.73 -19.39
C PHE A 113 24.37 6.01 -20.42
N GLU A 114 24.62 7.30 -20.72
CA GLU A 114 25.88 7.79 -21.30
C GLU A 114 26.47 8.91 -20.44
#